data_AF-A0A0S8KIZ1-F1
#
_entry.id   AF-A0A0S8KIZ1-F1
#
_cell.length_a   1.000
_cell.length_b   1.000
_cell.length_c   1.000
_cell.angle_alpha   90.00
_cell.angle_beta   90.00
_cell.angle_gamma   90.00
#
_symmetry.space_group_name_H-M   'P 1'
#
loop_
_entity.id
_entity.type
_entity.pdbx_description
1 polymer ?
#
loop_
_entity_poly.entity_id
_entity_poly.type
_entity_poly.pdbx_seq_one_letter_code
_entity_poly.pdbx_strand_id
1 'polypeptide(L)'
;MANQIKELFGRMPDDLEAFALASQIAQAEALKFFIESTRLRKWRTTGILWWNVIDGWPQFSDAVVDYYFGRKLAYHYIQRCQHPVCLIIGEAGVGKYLPIVVCNDTRVAAEIHYRIWDTQDDERLAAGAFTVPPNQNWQIGRLRTYVGEQRLYLIQWQLNGRSFGNHYLAGAPPISLDRYRSWLQEIASLPEPFSARDVARQ
;
A
#
# COMPACT_ATOMS: atom_id res chain seq x y z
N MET A 1 -8.34 -5.23 17.07
CA MET A 1 -8.86 -4.16 16.19
C MET A 1 -8.90 -2.79 16.88
N ALA A 2 -9.62 -2.60 17.99
CA ALA A 2 -9.77 -1.28 18.62
C ALA A 2 -8.43 -0.60 18.99
N ASN A 3 -7.47 -1.35 19.55
CA ASN A 3 -6.15 -0.82 19.87
C ASN A 3 -5.40 -0.35 18.61
N GLN A 4 -5.43 -1.13 17.53
CA GLN A 4 -4.78 -0.76 16.26
C GLN A 4 -5.38 0.51 15.65
N ILE A 5 -6.70 0.69 15.75
CA ILE A 5 -7.38 1.93 15.34
C ILE A 5 -6.87 3.11 16.18
N LYS A 6 -6.79 2.94 17.51
CA LYS A 6 -6.30 3.98 18.41
C LYS A 6 -4.82 4.32 18.15
N GLU A 7 -3.98 3.34 17.84
CA GLU A 7 -2.58 3.57 17.47
C GLU A 7 -2.48 4.38 16.16
N LEU A 8 -3.21 3.98 15.12
CA LEU A 8 -3.10 4.63 13.80
C LEU A 8 -3.79 6.00 13.75
N PHE A 9 -4.95 6.15 14.38
CA PHE A 9 -5.80 7.36 14.25
C PHE A 9 -5.88 8.20 15.53
N GLY A 10 -5.26 7.77 16.63
CA GLY A 10 -5.24 8.47 17.92
C GLY A 10 -6.56 8.42 18.70
N ARG A 11 -7.65 8.03 18.06
CA ARG A 11 -9.00 7.92 18.66
C ARG A 11 -9.75 6.73 18.09
N MET A 12 -10.71 6.22 18.87
CA MET A 12 -11.67 5.23 18.41
C MET A 12 -12.91 5.98 17.90
N PRO A 13 -13.42 5.68 16.70
CA PRO A 13 -14.69 6.24 16.25
C PRO A 13 -15.86 5.74 17.11
N ASP A 14 -16.85 6.61 17.32
CA ASP A 14 -18.03 6.31 18.15
C ASP A 14 -19.18 5.67 17.35
N ASP A 15 -19.14 5.77 16.01
CA ASP A 15 -20.12 5.15 15.12
C ASP A 15 -19.56 3.91 14.41
N LEU A 16 -20.46 2.96 14.13
CA LEU A 16 -20.11 1.65 13.56
C LEU A 16 -19.47 1.77 12.17
N GLU A 17 -19.96 2.68 11.32
CA GLU A 17 -19.45 2.85 9.95
C GLU A 17 -18.00 3.36 9.96
N ALA A 18 -17.71 4.38 10.77
CA ALA A 18 -16.36 4.89 10.92
C ALA A 18 -15.44 3.89 11.60
N PHE A 19 -15.93 3.13 12.58
CA PHE A 19 -15.15 2.06 13.21
C PHE A 19 -14.80 0.96 12.20
N ALA A 20 -15.76 0.52 11.39
CA ALA A 20 -15.56 -0.51 10.37
C ALA A 20 -14.61 -0.05 9.27
N LEU A 21 -14.71 1.21 8.83
CA LEU A 21 -13.75 1.78 7.87
C LEU A 21 -12.35 1.87 8.49
N ALA A 22 -12.22 2.41 9.70
CA ALA A 22 -10.93 2.57 10.37
C ALA A 22 -10.25 1.22 10.61
N SER A 23 -11.03 0.17 10.97
CA SER A 23 -10.50 -1.18 11.14
C SER A 23 -9.96 -1.76 9.83
N GLN A 24 -10.71 -1.62 8.73
CA GLN A 24 -10.27 -2.10 7.42
C GLN A 24 -9.05 -1.34 6.89
N ILE A 25 -8.94 -0.03 7.14
CA ILE A 25 -7.75 0.75 6.79
C ILE A 25 -6.54 0.25 7.56
N ALA A 26 -6.66 0.10 8.89
CA ALA A 26 -5.56 -0.37 9.73
C ALA A 26 -5.10 -1.78 9.30
N GLN A 27 -6.03 -2.68 9.00
CA GLN A 27 -5.74 -4.02 8.47
C GLN A 27 -5.01 -3.95 7.12
N ALA A 28 -5.52 -3.13 6.19
CA ALA A 28 -4.98 -3.02 4.83
C ALA A 28 -3.55 -2.44 4.82
N GLU A 29 -3.30 -1.37 5.58
CA GLU A 29 -1.96 -0.79 5.71
C GLU A 29 -0.98 -1.75 6.40
N ALA A 30 -1.42 -2.46 7.45
CA ALA A 30 -0.57 -3.43 8.13
C ALA A 30 -0.16 -4.61 7.23
N LEU A 31 -1.12 -5.20 6.50
CA LEU A 31 -0.84 -6.31 5.58
C LEU A 31 0.04 -5.85 4.41
N LYS A 32 -0.27 -4.70 3.83
CA LYS A 32 0.53 -4.10 2.76
C LYS A 32 1.97 -3.88 3.21
N PHE A 33 2.16 -3.22 4.34
CA PHE A 33 3.50 -2.97 4.92
C PHE A 33 4.25 -4.29 5.18
N PHE A 34 3.59 -5.29 5.76
CA PHE A 34 4.20 -6.57 6.05
C PHE A 34 4.69 -7.29 4.78
N ILE A 35 3.86 -7.29 3.72
CA ILE A 35 4.20 -7.89 2.43
C ILE A 35 5.35 -7.13 1.78
N GLU A 36 5.26 -5.80 1.69
CA GLU A 36 6.26 -4.97 1.03
C GLU A 36 7.61 -5.01 1.74
N SER A 37 7.62 -4.88 3.07
CA SER A 37 8.84 -5.02 3.87
C SER A 37 9.50 -6.39 3.66
N THR A 38 8.70 -7.45 3.50
CA THR A 38 9.22 -8.78 3.18
C THR A 38 9.80 -8.86 1.78
N ARG A 39 9.10 -8.31 0.77
CA ARG A 39 9.61 -8.26 -0.61
C ARG A 39 10.90 -7.46 -0.71
N LEU A 40 11.00 -6.31 -0.05
CA LEU A 40 12.19 -5.46 -0.01
C LEU A 40 13.42 -6.17 0.57
N ARG A 41 13.22 -7.16 1.45
CA ARG A 41 14.28 -7.93 2.10
C ARG A 41 14.81 -9.10 1.27
N LYS A 42 14.32 -9.34 0.06
CA LYS A 42 14.94 -10.30 -0.89
C LYS A 42 16.43 -9.98 -1.05
N TRP A 43 17.38 -10.92 -0.94
CA TRP A 43 17.31 -12.38 -0.78
C TRP A 43 17.45 -12.89 0.66
N ARG A 44 17.41 -12.02 1.66
CA ARG A 44 17.43 -12.42 3.08
C ARG A 44 16.09 -13.02 3.54
N THR A 45 14.99 -12.62 2.91
CA THR A 45 13.67 -13.23 3.09
C THR A 45 13.14 -13.64 1.72
N THR A 46 12.83 -14.92 1.54
CA THR A 46 12.55 -15.52 0.22
C THR A 46 11.13 -16.05 0.07
N GLY A 47 10.28 -15.88 1.08
CA GLY A 47 8.88 -16.29 1.05
C GLY A 47 8.07 -15.63 2.15
N ILE A 48 6.77 -15.53 1.92
CA ILE A 48 5.79 -15.02 2.88
C ILE A 48 4.48 -15.77 2.71
N LEU A 49 3.88 -16.16 3.84
CA LEU A 49 2.50 -16.60 3.95
C LEU A 49 1.86 -15.70 5.00
N TRP A 50 0.87 -14.91 4.60
CA TRP A 50 0.11 -14.05 5.50
C TRP A 50 -1.24 -14.69 5.80
N TRP A 51 -1.78 -14.44 7.00
CA TRP A 51 -3.02 -15.02 7.51
C TRP A 51 -4.12 -13.94 7.55
N ASN A 52 -5.35 -14.17 7.08
CA ASN A 52 -5.84 -15.27 6.22
C ASN A 52 -6.65 -14.76 5.03
N VAL A 53 -6.85 -15.62 4.04
CA VAL A 53 -7.51 -15.26 2.78
C VAL A 53 -9.01 -15.12 2.95
N ILE A 54 -9.69 -16.15 3.47
CA ILE A 54 -11.16 -16.24 3.56
C ILE A 54 -11.62 -16.73 4.93
N ASP A 55 -12.80 -16.26 5.35
CA ASP A 55 -13.50 -16.77 6.53
C ASP A 55 -14.29 -18.06 6.27
N GLY A 56 -14.28 -18.98 7.24
CA GLY A 56 -15.06 -20.22 7.18
C GLY A 56 -16.53 -20.09 7.61
N TRP A 57 -16.91 -18.95 8.21
CA TRP A 57 -18.25 -18.62 8.71
C TRP A 57 -18.35 -17.11 8.97
N PRO A 58 -19.56 -16.52 9.12
CA PRO A 58 -19.71 -15.09 9.41
C PRO A 58 -19.10 -14.71 10.77
N GLN A 59 -18.06 -13.88 10.76
CA GLN A 59 -17.37 -13.43 11.98
C GLN A 59 -16.60 -12.12 11.78
N PHE A 60 -16.15 -11.52 12.89
CA PHE A 60 -15.10 -10.51 12.87
C PHE A 60 -13.74 -11.19 12.84
N SER A 61 -12.96 -10.96 11.79
CA SER A 61 -11.64 -11.57 11.61
C SER A 61 -10.71 -10.70 10.77
N ASP A 62 -9.45 -11.11 10.74
CA ASP A 62 -8.41 -10.58 9.86
C ASP A 62 -8.43 -11.19 8.44
N ALA A 63 -9.50 -11.92 8.07
CA ALA A 63 -9.62 -12.43 6.71
C ALA A 63 -9.72 -11.27 5.71
N VAL A 64 -9.16 -11.44 4.52
CA VAL A 64 -9.16 -10.41 3.46
C VAL A 64 -10.43 -10.47 2.59
N VAL A 65 -11.05 -11.65 2.55
CA VAL A 65 -12.35 -11.92 1.94
C VAL A 65 -13.26 -12.48 3.03
N ASP A 66 -14.47 -11.95 3.18
CA ASP A 66 -15.43 -12.47 4.17
C ASP A 66 -16.10 -13.77 3.70
N TYR A 67 -16.94 -14.34 4.58
CA TYR A 67 -17.66 -15.59 4.32
C TYR A 67 -18.60 -15.53 3.10
N TYR A 68 -19.13 -14.35 2.77
CA TYR A 68 -20.02 -14.12 1.63
C TYR A 68 -19.25 -13.71 0.36
N PHE A 69 -17.93 -13.88 0.36
CA PHE A 69 -17.02 -13.50 -0.71
C PHE A 69 -16.90 -11.99 -0.95
N GLY A 70 -17.33 -11.16 0.01
CA GLY A 70 -17.10 -9.73 0.02
C GLY A 70 -15.61 -9.43 0.19
N ARG A 71 -15.09 -8.51 -0.62
CA ARG A 71 -13.68 -8.12 -0.61
C ARG A 71 -13.49 -6.95 0.35
N LYS A 72 -12.66 -7.14 1.39
CA LYS A 72 -12.27 -6.05 2.28
C LYS A 72 -11.21 -5.18 1.62
N LEU A 73 -10.98 -3.98 2.16
CA LEU A 73 -9.97 -3.03 1.62
C LEU A 73 -8.58 -3.67 1.43
N ALA A 74 -8.17 -4.53 2.37
CA ALA A 74 -6.90 -5.24 2.31
C ALA A 74 -6.72 -6.05 1.02
N TYR A 75 -7.80 -6.55 0.40
CA TYR A 75 -7.75 -7.31 -0.85
C TYR A 75 -7.10 -6.48 -1.97
N HIS A 76 -7.56 -5.23 -2.12
CA HIS A 76 -7.09 -4.33 -3.16
C HIS A 76 -5.63 -3.92 -2.94
N TYR A 77 -5.24 -3.71 -1.68
CA TYR A 77 -3.86 -3.33 -1.34
C TYR A 77 -2.90 -4.49 -1.58
N ILE A 78 -3.29 -5.70 -1.16
CA ILE A 78 -2.51 -6.93 -1.39
C ILE A 78 -2.36 -7.22 -2.88
N GLN A 79 -3.46 -7.12 -3.65
CA GLN A 79 -3.41 -7.32 -5.10
C GLN A 79 -2.34 -6.43 -5.75
N ARG A 80 -2.29 -5.15 -5.37
CA ARG A 80 -1.32 -4.18 -5.90
C ARG A 80 0.11 -4.47 -5.46
N CYS A 81 0.32 -4.71 -4.16
CA CYS A 81 1.67 -4.92 -3.62
C CYS A 81 2.21 -6.34 -3.85
N GLN A 82 1.44 -7.26 -4.44
CA GLN A 82 1.88 -8.59 -4.85
C GLN A 82 2.02 -8.76 -6.37
N HIS A 83 1.89 -7.69 -7.17
CA HIS A 83 2.22 -7.78 -8.59
C HIS A 83 3.66 -8.27 -8.80
N PRO A 84 3.91 -9.18 -9.78
CA PRO A 84 5.24 -9.73 -10.02
C PRO A 84 6.31 -8.68 -10.28
N VAL A 85 5.94 -7.57 -10.94
CA VAL A 85 6.75 -6.37 -11.02
C VAL A 85 6.04 -5.26 -10.28
N CYS A 86 6.68 -4.67 -9.28
CA CYS A 86 6.03 -3.70 -8.38
C CYS A 86 7.01 -2.62 -7.94
N LEU A 87 6.55 -1.38 -7.89
CA LEU A 87 7.28 -0.30 -7.21
C LEU A 87 6.83 -0.20 -5.76
N ILE A 88 7.82 -0.14 -4.87
CA ILE A 88 7.65 -0.01 -3.43
C ILE A 88 8.53 1.14 -2.95
N ILE A 89 7.96 2.02 -2.12
CA ILE A 89 8.73 2.98 -1.34
C ILE A 89 9.04 2.31 0.00
N GLY A 90 10.32 2.22 0.35
CA GLY A 90 10.76 1.64 1.62
C GLY A 90 10.81 2.65 2.76
N GLU A 91 11.02 2.13 3.96
CA GLU A 91 11.17 2.95 5.17
C GLU A 91 12.40 3.85 5.14
N ALA A 92 12.30 4.98 5.83
CA ALA A 92 13.39 5.93 5.93
C ALA A 92 14.53 5.37 6.78
N GLY A 93 15.73 5.31 6.22
CA GLY A 93 16.95 5.10 7.00
C GLY A 93 17.38 6.35 7.77
N VAL A 94 18.53 6.26 8.45
CA VAL A 94 19.15 7.36 9.22
C VAL A 94 19.30 8.65 8.40
N GLY A 95 19.46 8.53 7.07
CA GLY A 95 19.58 9.66 6.16
C GLY A 95 18.29 10.48 5.91
N LYS A 96 17.14 10.08 6.47
CA LYS A 96 15.82 10.71 6.22
C LYS A 96 15.43 10.71 4.74
N TYR A 97 15.72 9.59 4.08
CA TYR A 97 15.31 9.34 2.70
C TYR A 97 14.56 8.03 2.60
N LEU A 98 13.46 8.04 1.86
CA LEU A 98 12.66 6.87 1.53
C LEU A 98 13.20 6.28 0.21
N PRO A 99 13.75 5.05 0.18
CA PRO A 99 14.23 4.44 -1.06
C PRO A 99 13.05 4.08 -1.98
N ILE A 100 13.20 4.35 -3.28
CA ILE A 100 12.27 3.89 -4.31
C ILE A 100 12.85 2.62 -4.91
N VAL A 101 12.17 1.49 -4.72
CA VAL A 101 12.64 0.17 -5.12
C VAL A 101 11.67 -0.44 -6.11
N VAL A 102 12.20 -0.99 -7.19
CA VAL A 102 11.43 -1.85 -8.10
C VAL A 102 11.77 -3.30 -7.79
N CYS A 103 10.74 -4.08 -7.51
CA CYS A 103 10.83 -5.53 -7.36
C CYS A 103 10.43 -6.19 -8.67
N ASN A 104 11.26 -7.11 -9.18
CA ASN A 104 10.92 -7.99 -10.28
C ASN A 104 11.02 -9.44 -9.79
N ASP A 105 9.90 -10.12 -9.68
CA ASP A 105 9.78 -11.53 -9.28
C ASP A 105 9.65 -12.47 -10.50
N THR A 106 9.76 -11.93 -11.72
CA THR A 106 9.67 -12.71 -12.95
C THR A 106 11.02 -13.28 -13.38
N ARG A 107 11.00 -14.18 -14.37
CA ARG A 107 12.19 -14.79 -14.98
C ARG A 107 12.77 -13.99 -16.15
N VAL A 108 12.22 -12.81 -16.45
CA VAL A 108 12.65 -11.95 -17.56
C VAL A 108 12.95 -10.55 -17.03
N ALA A 109 13.77 -9.80 -17.76
CA ALA A 109 13.98 -8.40 -17.45
C ALA A 109 12.66 -7.64 -17.68
N ALA A 110 12.36 -6.66 -16.84
CA ALA A 110 11.14 -5.87 -16.93
C ALA A 110 11.48 -4.40 -17.15
N GLU A 111 11.08 -3.87 -18.30
CA GLU A 111 11.17 -2.43 -18.59
C GLU A 111 9.92 -1.73 -18.07
N ILE A 112 10.13 -0.70 -17.27
CA ILE A 112 9.05 0.08 -16.69
C ILE A 112 9.21 1.57 -17.01
N HIS A 113 8.08 2.27 -17.06
CA HIS A 113 8.02 3.72 -16.98
C HIS A 113 7.18 4.10 -15.78
N TYR A 114 7.72 4.91 -14.88
CA TYR A 114 7.08 5.19 -13.60
C TYR A 114 6.96 6.68 -13.31
N ARG A 115 6.00 6.99 -12.44
CA ARG A 115 5.84 8.30 -11.81
C ARG A 115 5.41 8.14 -10.36
N ILE A 116 5.86 9.07 -9.52
CA ILE A 116 5.51 9.20 -8.11
C ILE A 116 5.19 10.67 -7.83
N TRP A 117 4.08 10.92 -7.15
CA TRP A 117 3.61 12.25 -6.80
C TRP A 117 2.95 12.26 -5.42
N ASP A 118 2.83 13.46 -4.83
CA ASP A 118 2.06 13.66 -3.59
C ASP A 118 0.61 14.04 -3.96
N THR A 119 -0.35 13.65 -3.12
CA THR A 119 -1.74 14.11 -3.23
C THR A 119 -1.93 15.62 -3.03
N GLN A 120 -1.01 16.28 -2.32
CA GLN A 120 -1.14 17.71 -1.96
C GLN A 120 -0.48 18.64 -2.98
N ASP A 121 0.61 18.19 -3.59
CA ASP A 121 1.36 18.91 -4.62
C ASP A 121 1.41 17.99 -5.85
N ASP A 122 0.69 18.34 -6.92
CA ASP A 122 0.70 17.61 -8.21
C ASP A 122 2.07 17.72 -8.95
N GLU A 123 3.10 18.16 -8.23
CA GLU A 123 4.47 18.15 -8.69
C GLU A 123 5.00 16.70 -8.71
N ARG A 124 5.53 16.30 -9.86
CA ARG A 124 6.13 14.97 -10.03
C ARG A 124 7.39 14.88 -9.18
N LEU A 125 7.28 14.23 -8.02
CA LEU A 125 8.40 14.01 -7.10
C LEU A 125 9.50 13.11 -7.70
N ALA A 126 9.11 12.10 -8.48
CA ALA A 126 10.03 11.27 -9.23
C ALA A 126 9.35 10.67 -10.46
N ALA A 127 10.05 10.58 -11.58
CA ALA A 127 9.60 9.86 -12.76
C ALA A 127 10.81 9.38 -13.58
N GLY A 128 10.61 8.33 -14.38
CA GLY A 128 11.68 7.83 -15.25
C GLY A 128 11.34 6.49 -15.88
N ALA A 129 12.35 5.93 -16.55
CA ALA A 129 12.33 4.59 -17.12
C ALA A 129 13.45 3.76 -16.49
N PHE A 130 13.21 2.47 -16.26
CA PHE A 130 14.24 1.57 -15.74
C PHE A 130 13.98 0.14 -16.19
N THR A 131 15.05 -0.61 -16.47
CA THR A 131 14.96 -2.04 -16.78
C THR A 131 15.51 -2.84 -15.62
N VAL A 132 14.61 -3.52 -14.88
CA VAL A 132 15.00 -4.36 -13.75
C VAL A 132 15.41 -5.74 -14.23
N PRO A 133 16.57 -6.27 -13.81
CA PRO A 133 16.96 -7.63 -14.12
C PRO A 133 15.94 -8.68 -13.64
N PRO A 134 15.90 -9.88 -14.24
CA PRO A 134 15.08 -10.97 -13.76
C PRO A 134 15.30 -11.25 -12.28
N ASN A 135 14.21 -11.46 -11.53
CA ASN A 135 14.25 -11.94 -10.15
C ASN A 135 15.11 -11.06 -9.20
N GLN A 136 15.11 -9.74 -9.36
CA GLN A 136 15.90 -8.82 -8.53
C GLN A 136 15.06 -7.67 -7.98
N ASN A 137 15.53 -7.12 -6.86
CA ASN A 137 15.11 -5.81 -6.39
C ASN A 137 16.18 -4.78 -6.75
N TRP A 138 15.76 -3.60 -7.21
CA TRP A 138 16.68 -2.53 -7.55
C TRP A 138 16.19 -1.19 -7.00
N GLN A 139 17.06 -0.48 -6.27
CA GLN A 139 16.75 0.88 -5.85
C GLN A 139 17.04 1.85 -7.01
N ILE A 140 16.00 2.52 -7.48
CA ILE A 140 16.06 3.41 -8.65
C ILE A 140 16.04 4.90 -8.28
N GLY A 141 15.84 5.21 -7.00
CA GLY A 141 15.80 6.58 -6.52
C GLY A 141 15.57 6.66 -5.02
N ARG A 142 15.32 7.87 -4.55
CA ARG A 142 14.94 8.15 -3.16
C ARG A 142 14.16 9.44 -3.06
N LEU A 143 13.24 9.52 -2.11
CA LEU A 143 12.49 10.73 -1.76
C LEU A 143 13.00 11.28 -0.44
N ARG A 144 13.13 12.60 -0.32
CA ARG A 144 13.40 13.24 0.97
C ARG A 144 12.14 13.11 1.84
N THR A 145 12.32 12.85 3.14
CA THR A 145 11.21 12.85 4.09
C THR A 145 11.55 13.65 5.35
N TYR A 146 10.53 14.15 6.02
CA TYR A 146 10.63 14.97 7.22
C TYR A 146 9.70 14.41 8.30
N VAL A 147 10.19 14.31 9.54
CA VAL A 147 9.47 13.67 10.64
C VAL A 147 8.16 14.39 11.00
N GLY A 148 8.11 15.72 10.80
CA GLY A 148 6.92 16.53 11.06
C GLY A 148 5.87 16.47 9.95
N GLU A 149 6.11 15.72 8.88
CA GLU A 149 5.21 15.67 7.73
C GLU A 149 4.52 14.31 7.65
N GLN A 150 3.23 14.36 7.35
CA GLN A 150 2.44 13.20 6.97
C GLN A 150 2.04 13.41 5.51
N ARG A 151 2.34 12.45 4.65
CA ARG A 151 2.12 12.53 3.20
C ARG A 151 1.60 11.21 2.67
N LEU A 152 0.88 11.28 1.55
CA LEU A 152 0.54 10.11 0.76
C LEU A 152 1.25 10.22 -0.58
N TYR A 153 2.17 9.29 -0.83
CA TYR A 153 2.78 9.15 -2.14
C TYR A 153 1.99 8.15 -2.98
N LEU A 154 1.58 8.58 -4.16
CA LEU A 154 0.97 7.72 -5.16
C LEU A 154 2.02 7.29 -6.15
N ILE A 155 1.96 6.02 -6.55
CA ILE A 155 2.94 5.37 -7.40
C ILE A 155 2.18 4.79 -8.59
N GLN A 156 2.65 5.08 -9.80
CA GLN A 156 2.15 4.44 -11.00
C GLN A 156 3.32 3.98 -11.87
N TRP A 157 3.20 2.80 -12.46
CA TRP A 157 4.14 2.35 -13.49
C TRP A 157 3.41 1.67 -14.65
N GLN A 158 4.04 1.69 -15.81
CA GLN A 158 3.63 0.96 -17.00
C GLN A 158 4.59 -0.20 -17.25
N LEU A 159 4.03 -1.35 -17.63
CA LEU A 159 4.77 -2.54 -18.03
C LEU A 159 3.97 -3.25 -19.12
N ASN A 160 4.60 -3.52 -20.27
CA ASN A 160 3.96 -4.21 -21.41
C ASN A 160 2.60 -3.60 -21.82
N GLY A 161 2.52 -2.27 -21.88
CA GLY A 161 1.30 -1.53 -22.26
C GLY A 161 0.19 -1.50 -21.19
N ARG A 162 0.40 -2.12 -20.03
CA ARG A 162 -0.54 -2.09 -18.89
C ARG A 162 -0.04 -1.13 -17.81
N SER A 163 -0.96 -0.40 -17.19
CA SER A 163 -0.66 0.47 -16.05
C SER A 163 -1.01 -0.24 -14.74
N PHE A 164 -0.19 0.00 -13.73
CA PHE A 164 -0.31 -0.53 -12.38
C PHE A 164 -0.12 0.60 -11.37
N GLY A 165 -0.66 0.43 -10.17
CA GLY A 165 -0.60 1.44 -9.12
C GLY A 165 -0.25 0.87 -7.76
N ASN A 166 0.39 1.69 -6.93
CA ASN A 166 0.64 1.43 -5.52
C ASN A 166 0.70 2.76 -4.75
N HIS A 167 0.76 2.73 -3.43
CA HIS A 167 0.88 3.93 -2.60
C HIS A 167 1.84 3.74 -1.44
N TYR A 168 2.23 4.82 -0.78
CA TYR A 168 2.98 4.78 0.48
C TYR A 168 2.51 5.88 1.41
N LEU A 169 2.13 5.48 2.62
CA LEU A 169 1.71 6.37 3.69
C LEU A 169 2.94 6.77 4.51
N ALA A 170 3.40 8.01 4.35
CA ALA A 170 4.54 8.55 5.06
C ALA A 170 4.09 9.36 6.28
N GLY A 171 4.84 9.21 7.38
CA GLY A 171 4.64 9.98 8.61
C GLY A 171 4.22 9.11 9.79
N ALA A 172 4.46 9.61 10.99
CA ALA A 172 4.10 8.90 12.21
C ALA A 172 2.60 9.09 12.54
N PRO A 173 1.93 8.06 13.10
CA PRO A 173 0.63 8.23 13.73
C PRO A 173 0.66 9.27 14.86
N PRO A 174 -0.48 9.89 15.21
CA PRO A 174 -1.82 9.60 14.68
C PRO A 174 -2.09 10.33 13.36
N ILE A 175 -2.73 9.63 12.43
CA ILE A 175 -3.23 10.19 11.17
C ILE A 175 -4.71 10.53 11.35
N SER A 176 -5.17 11.66 10.82
CA SER A 176 -6.61 11.94 10.83
C SER A 176 -7.37 10.94 9.95
N LEU A 177 -8.43 10.32 10.50
CA LEU A 177 -9.30 9.42 9.73
C LEU A 177 -9.94 10.16 8.54
N ASP A 178 -10.32 11.42 8.70
CA ASP A 178 -10.92 12.23 7.64
C ASP A 178 -9.90 12.52 6.53
N ARG A 179 -8.64 12.76 6.91
CA ARG A 179 -7.55 12.91 5.94
C ARG A 179 -7.32 11.61 5.17
N TYR A 180 -7.33 10.47 5.86
CA TYR A 180 -7.21 9.18 5.20
C TYR A 180 -8.41 8.90 4.29
N ARG A 181 -9.64 9.30 4.65
CA ARG A 181 -10.81 9.16 3.76
C ARG A 181 -10.61 9.87 2.42
N SER A 182 -10.03 11.07 2.42
CA SER A 182 -9.68 11.78 1.18
C SER A 182 -8.59 11.03 0.40
N TRP A 183 -7.53 10.60 1.08
CA TRP A 183 -6.47 9.80 0.48
C TRP A 183 -6.95 8.46 -0.09
N LEU A 184 -7.95 7.83 0.53
CA LEU A 184 -8.53 6.59 0.05
C LEU A 184 -9.21 6.77 -1.32
N GLN A 185 -9.81 7.92 -1.61
CA GLN A 185 -10.36 8.20 -2.95
C GLN A 185 -9.25 8.22 -4.00
N GLU A 186 -8.13 8.87 -3.68
CA GLU A 186 -6.97 8.94 -4.56
C GLU A 186 -6.33 7.55 -4.78
N ILE A 187 -6.15 6.79 -3.71
CA ILE A 187 -5.65 5.40 -3.78
C ILE A 187 -6.61 4.55 -4.63
N ALA A 188 -7.91 4.68 -4.44
CA ALA A 188 -8.91 3.91 -5.18
C ALA A 188 -8.93 4.24 -6.69
N SER A 189 -8.48 5.44 -7.09
CA SER A 189 -8.40 5.88 -8.48
C SER A 189 -7.19 5.35 -9.26
N LEU A 190 -6.15 4.85 -8.56
CA LEU A 190 -4.99 4.23 -9.19
C LEU A 190 -5.39 3.08 -10.13
N PRO A 191 -4.54 2.70 -11.10
CA PRO A 191 -4.80 1.55 -11.97
C PRO A 191 -5.21 0.31 -11.18
N GLU A 192 -6.12 -0.49 -11.76
CA GLU A 192 -6.95 -1.46 -11.04
C GLU A 192 -7.77 -0.76 -9.94
N PRO A 193 -8.75 0.06 -10.36
CA PRO A 193 -9.53 0.87 -9.43
C PRO A 193 -10.51 0.01 -8.62
N PHE A 194 -10.92 0.54 -7.47
CA PHE A 194 -11.98 -0.03 -6.64
C PHE A 194 -12.88 1.09 -6.11
N SER A 195 -14.04 0.73 -5.54
CA SER A 195 -14.95 1.74 -4.97
C SER A 195 -14.57 2.03 -3.53
N ALA A 196 -13.94 3.19 -3.29
CA ALA A 196 -13.68 3.67 -1.93
C ALA A 196 -14.96 3.86 -1.09
N ARG A 197 -16.11 4.06 -1.76
CA ARG A 197 -17.41 4.26 -1.10
C ARG A 197 -18.02 2.96 -0.57
N ASP A 198 -17.64 1.82 -1.14
CA ASP A 198 -18.19 0.50 -0.79
C ASP A 198 -17.36 -0.21 0.29
N VAL A 199 -16.18 0.34 0.60
CA VAL A 199 -15.32 -0.16 1.69
C VAL A 199 -16.10 -0.14 3.01
N ALA A 200 -16.10 -1.28 3.69
CA ALA A 200 -16.79 -1.48 4.98
C ALA A 200 -18.33 -1.30 4.95
N ARG A 201 -18.96 -1.44 3.78
CA ARG A 201 -20.42 -1.33 3.61
C ARG A 201 -21.10 -2.57 3.01
N GLN A 202 -20.37 -3.67 2.83
CA GLN A 202 -20.86 -4.94 2.27
C GLN A 202 -21.21 -5.93 3.39
#